data_AF-A0A820HKQ1-F1
#
_entry.id   AF-A0A820HKQ1-F1
#
_cell.length_a   1.000
_cell.length_b   1.000
_cell.length_c   1.000
_cell.angle_alpha   90.00
_cell.angle_beta   90.00
_cell.angle_gamma   90.00
#
_symmetry.space_group_name_H-M   'P 1'
#
loop_
_entity.id
_entity.type
_entity.pdbx_description
1 polymer ?
#
loop_
_entity_poly.entity_id
_entity_poly.type
_entity_poly.pdbx_seq_one_letter_code
_entity_poly.pdbx_strand_id
1 'polypeptide(L)'
;NQQEEDLRENHPYFDTPLFAIARESNFRKFCQLLVEARYNVNAKDRLGQESKMSRYKQAHKFLGLVTYLDWIMIVVTVFSAVSMSFETPSNRVVDKPFLQVAEYVFVIFMSVELTLKVFAHGLFFTPKALIRDIGGATDVAVFFVGLIFLCWLPRNVPANSVAQFLMLLRSTRPLRIFILVPDMRKVVYEVCRGFKEILLVSILLVVLMFIFAIFGVQIIGGRLARCNDRDYYNNRTLCHGTFMRELYVSKMNVGGADPVMLVPRVWANPQNFNFDYIGSAMLALFEVLSLEGWLEIRDIIMDRMGPQHAIFVHIFVFIGTLIGLTLFVGVVIANYSENKGTALLTVDQRRWMDLKGRIKLAQPLRTPPRPENNKFRSYVFDITQTKLFKKSSAVLVLFNCALLYKPWKANEKITQISALISSLFTFLFLVEAVMKCIALGFAGYWQSRRNRFDLLVTILGIGWIVLNFISISKVELQEFSNTFGFTVIILRFFTIAGKHATLKMLMLTIIVSFFKSFFIILGMFLLMLVYAFAGVILFGCVKFGPELGRHAN
;
A
#
# COMPACT_ATOMS: atom_id res chain seq x y z
N ASN A 1 35.34 18.79 -6.68
CA ASN A 1 36.53 18.43 -7.47
C ASN A 1 37.77 19.13 -6.94
N GLN A 2 37.91 20.47 -7.02
CA GLN A 2 39.09 21.17 -6.43
C GLN A 2 39.29 20.87 -4.93
N GLN A 3 38.25 21.00 -4.10
CA GLN A 3 38.34 20.63 -2.67
C GLN A 3 38.72 19.15 -2.43
N GLU A 4 38.33 18.23 -3.31
CA GLU A 4 38.68 16.81 -3.17
C GLU A 4 40.12 16.55 -3.61
N GLU A 5 40.62 17.31 -4.60
CA GLU A 5 42.02 17.29 -5.05
C GLU A 5 42.92 17.89 -3.97
N ASP A 6 42.55 19.03 -3.37
CA ASP A 6 43.27 19.63 -2.25
C ASP A 6 43.33 18.69 -1.03
N LEU A 7 42.24 17.98 -0.72
CA LEU A 7 42.22 16.97 0.36
C LEU A 7 43.05 15.73 0.02
N ARG A 8 43.12 15.34 -1.26
CA ARG A 8 43.95 14.23 -1.75
C ARG A 8 45.43 14.53 -1.69
N GLU A 9 45.83 15.78 -1.83
CA GLU A 9 47.20 16.27 -1.74
C GLU A 9 47.64 16.47 -0.28
N ASN A 10 46.76 17.05 0.55
CA ASN A 10 47.09 17.34 1.96
C ASN A 10 47.02 16.13 2.90
N HIS A 11 46.24 15.09 2.55
CA HIS A 11 46.08 13.89 3.37
C HIS A 11 46.39 12.61 2.58
N PRO A 12 47.56 11.97 2.80
CA PRO A 12 47.98 10.79 2.03
C PRO A 12 47.06 9.57 2.22
N TYR A 13 46.34 9.50 3.35
CA TYR A 13 45.37 8.44 3.67
C TYR A 13 43.94 8.75 3.21
N PHE A 14 43.70 9.95 2.64
CA PHE A 14 42.40 10.30 2.07
C PHE A 14 42.17 9.48 0.80
N ASP A 15 40.99 8.91 0.61
CA ASP A 15 40.64 8.13 -0.59
C ASP A 15 41.47 6.83 -0.78
N THR A 16 41.97 6.23 0.30
CA THR A 16 42.56 4.87 0.30
C THR A 16 41.58 3.87 0.95
N PRO A 17 41.01 2.91 0.21
CA PRO A 17 40.09 1.93 0.79
C PRO A 17 40.81 1.04 1.80
N LEU A 18 40.26 0.98 3.02
CA LEU A 18 40.78 0.21 4.17
C LEU A 18 42.23 0.55 4.59
N PHE A 19 42.80 1.68 4.12
CA PHE A 19 44.21 2.05 4.31
C PHE A 19 45.24 1.02 3.81
N ALA A 20 44.81 -0.07 3.17
CA ALA A 20 45.66 -1.18 2.73
C ALA A 20 45.85 -1.22 1.21
N ILE A 21 44.92 -0.66 0.45
CA ILE A 21 44.94 -0.70 -1.01
C ILE A 21 45.36 0.67 -1.56
N ALA A 22 46.45 0.66 -2.34
CA ALA A 22 46.96 1.87 -2.99
C ALA A 22 45.89 2.49 -3.92
N ARG A 23 45.85 3.84 -3.94
CA ARG A 23 44.83 4.65 -4.60
C ARG A 23 44.64 4.29 -6.08
N GLU A 24 45.72 3.90 -6.77
CA GLU A 24 45.76 3.57 -8.21
C GLU A 24 45.84 2.08 -8.55
N SER A 25 45.72 1.18 -7.57
CA SER A 25 45.85 -0.26 -7.82
C SER A 25 44.92 -0.76 -8.94
N ASN A 26 45.43 -1.64 -9.79
CA ASN A 26 44.64 -2.25 -10.87
C ASN A 26 43.42 -3.00 -10.32
N PHE A 27 43.54 -3.57 -9.12
CA PHE A 27 42.44 -4.24 -8.42
C PHE A 27 41.31 -3.27 -8.06
N ARG A 28 41.61 -2.08 -7.52
CA ARG A 28 40.58 -1.07 -7.23
C ARG A 28 39.87 -0.61 -8.49
N LYS A 29 40.60 -0.37 -9.59
CA LYS A 29 40.02 0.01 -10.90
C LYS A 29 39.08 -1.07 -11.42
N PHE A 30 39.44 -2.35 -11.26
CA PHE A 30 38.56 -3.47 -11.60
C PHE A 30 37.28 -3.51 -10.75
N CYS A 31 37.39 -3.35 -9.42
CA CYS A 31 36.22 -3.28 -8.54
C CYS A 31 35.33 -2.07 -8.87
N GLN A 32 35.90 -0.90 -9.14
CA GLN A 32 35.15 0.29 -9.56
C GLN A 32 34.41 0.06 -10.88
N LEU A 33 35.05 -0.59 -11.86
CA LEU A 33 34.41 -0.93 -13.13
C LEU A 33 33.17 -1.83 -12.90
N LEU A 34 33.27 -2.83 -12.03
CA LEU A 34 32.15 -3.73 -11.71
C LEU A 34 31.02 -3.03 -10.96
N VAL A 35 31.35 -2.21 -9.94
CA VAL A 35 30.36 -1.52 -9.10
C VAL A 35 29.65 -0.41 -9.88
N GLU A 36 30.37 0.34 -10.72
CA GLU A 36 29.80 1.47 -11.47
C GLU A 36 29.20 1.04 -12.82
N ALA A 37 29.31 -0.24 -13.20
CA ALA A 37 28.71 -0.76 -14.43
C ALA A 37 27.18 -0.57 -14.43
N ARG A 38 26.70 0.19 -15.41
CA ARG A 38 25.28 0.53 -15.58
C ARG A 38 24.89 0.48 -17.04
N TYR A 39 23.61 0.21 -17.29
CA TYR A 39 23.07 0.24 -18.64
C TYR A 39 23.03 1.69 -19.16
N ASN A 40 23.83 1.99 -20.19
CA ASN A 40 23.87 3.32 -20.78
C ASN A 40 22.83 3.45 -21.91
N VAL A 41 21.76 4.18 -21.65
CA VAL A 41 20.67 4.47 -22.61
C VAL A 41 21.16 5.27 -23.82
N ASN A 42 22.26 6.01 -23.67
CA ASN A 42 22.82 6.89 -24.68
C ASN A 42 24.15 6.36 -25.23
N ALA A 43 24.31 5.05 -25.37
CA ALA A 43 25.43 4.50 -26.14
C ALA A 43 25.35 5.05 -27.58
N LYS A 44 25.99 6.20 -27.81
CA LYS A 44 26.27 6.72 -29.15
C LYS A 44 27.08 5.64 -29.83
N ASP A 45 26.57 5.09 -30.93
CA ASP A 45 27.41 4.37 -31.86
C ASP A 45 28.62 5.27 -32.19
N ARG A 46 29.81 4.68 -32.26
CA ARG A 46 31.08 5.37 -32.55
C ARG A 46 31.08 6.18 -33.87
N LEU A 47 30.00 6.11 -34.66
CA LEU A 47 29.77 6.80 -35.93
C LEU A 47 28.88 8.05 -35.86
N GLY A 48 28.47 8.54 -34.68
CA GLY A 48 27.83 9.86 -34.57
C GLY A 48 26.44 9.99 -35.23
N GLN A 49 25.79 8.88 -35.60
CA GLN A 49 24.37 8.89 -35.96
C GLN A 49 23.51 8.81 -34.69
N GLU A 50 22.55 9.72 -34.56
CA GLU A 50 21.51 9.63 -33.53
C GLU A 50 20.79 8.29 -33.69
N SER A 51 20.94 7.41 -32.70
CA SER A 51 20.25 6.13 -32.68
C SER A 51 18.74 6.38 -32.81
N LYS A 52 18.12 5.82 -33.87
CA LYS A 52 16.67 5.79 -34.09
C LYS A 52 15.95 5.66 -32.75
N MET A 53 15.04 6.59 -32.44
CA MET A 53 14.23 6.58 -31.21
C MET A 53 13.73 5.17 -30.91
N SER A 54 14.38 4.47 -29.97
CA SER A 54 13.95 3.14 -29.56
C SER A 54 12.50 3.23 -29.07
N ARG A 55 11.62 2.38 -29.62
CA ARG A 55 10.19 2.29 -29.27
C ARG A 55 9.97 2.08 -27.76
N TYR A 56 11.01 1.72 -27.01
CA TYR A 56 10.99 1.44 -25.58
C TYR A 56 11.94 2.34 -24.77
N LYS A 57 12.10 3.61 -25.14
CA LYS A 57 12.93 4.59 -24.38
C LYS A 57 12.67 4.58 -22.86
N GLN A 58 11.43 4.34 -22.44
CA GLN A 58 11.06 4.23 -21.03
C GLN A 58 11.59 2.95 -20.35
N ALA A 59 11.56 1.80 -21.05
CA ALA A 59 12.11 0.55 -20.52
C ALA A 59 13.65 0.61 -20.42
N HIS A 60 14.31 1.20 -21.43
CA HIS A 60 15.75 1.45 -21.36
C HIS A 60 16.12 2.40 -20.22
N LYS A 61 15.33 3.46 -20.00
CA LYS A 61 15.51 4.36 -18.85
C LYS A 61 15.33 3.63 -17.51
N PHE A 62 14.40 2.68 -17.43
CA PHE A 62 14.19 1.85 -16.26
C PHE A 62 15.39 0.92 -16.01
N LEU A 63 15.89 0.24 -17.04
CA LEU A 63 17.08 -0.62 -16.94
C LEU A 63 18.33 0.15 -16.48
N GLY A 64 18.46 1.41 -16.88
CA GLY A 64 19.53 2.31 -16.44
C GLY A 64 19.30 3.03 -15.12
N LEU A 65 18.27 2.68 -14.34
CA LEU A 65 17.95 3.33 -13.06
C LEU A 65 19.02 3.07 -11.99
N VAL A 66 19.54 1.84 -11.94
CA VAL A 66 20.52 1.37 -10.95
C VAL A 66 21.65 0.58 -11.63
N THR A 67 22.73 0.32 -10.91
CA THR A 67 23.87 -0.47 -11.40
C THR A 67 23.49 -1.93 -11.58
N TYR A 68 24.26 -2.70 -12.37
CA TYR A 68 24.00 -4.14 -12.51
C TYR A 68 24.13 -4.88 -11.19
N LEU A 69 25.09 -4.48 -10.35
CA LEU A 69 25.26 -5.02 -9.00
C LEU A 69 24.00 -4.76 -8.17
N ASP A 70 23.50 -3.53 -8.13
CA ASP A 70 22.30 -3.19 -7.37
C ASP A 70 21.04 -3.90 -7.92
N TRP A 71 20.94 -4.12 -9.23
CA TRP A 71 19.85 -4.93 -9.83
C TRP A 71 19.85 -6.37 -9.32
N ILE A 72 21.02 -7.02 -9.31
CA ILE A 72 21.18 -8.37 -8.76
C ILE A 72 20.75 -8.38 -7.29
N MET A 73 21.16 -7.37 -6.51
CA MET A 73 20.85 -7.29 -5.10
C MET A 73 19.38 -7.00 -4.80
N ILE A 74 18.69 -6.23 -5.66
CA ILE A 74 17.23 -6.07 -5.58
C ILE A 74 16.55 -7.42 -5.78
N VAL A 75 16.95 -8.18 -6.81
CA VAL A 75 16.37 -9.51 -7.09
C VAL A 75 16.64 -10.48 -5.93
N VAL A 76 17.86 -10.52 -5.41
CA VAL A 76 18.23 -11.37 -4.27
C VAL A 76 17.47 -10.97 -3.00
N THR A 77 17.30 -9.67 -2.75
CA THR A 77 16.53 -9.18 -1.59
C THR A 77 15.05 -9.53 -1.71
N VAL A 78 14.46 -9.37 -2.90
CA VAL A 78 13.06 -9.78 -3.17
C VAL A 78 12.90 -11.29 -3.03
N PHE A 79 13.84 -12.08 -3.55
CA PHE A 79 13.82 -13.54 -3.42
C PHE A 79 13.92 -13.97 -1.94
N SER A 80 14.81 -13.36 -1.16
CA SER A 80 14.91 -13.60 0.28
C SER A 80 13.62 -13.21 1.02
N ALA A 81 13.02 -12.06 0.70
CA ALA A 81 11.76 -11.65 1.28
C ALA A 81 10.61 -12.61 0.95
N VAL A 82 10.52 -13.09 -0.30
CA VAL A 82 9.55 -14.11 -0.70
C VAL A 82 9.76 -15.41 0.07
N SER A 83 11.01 -15.84 0.26
CA SER A 83 11.32 -17.01 1.09
C SER A 83 10.90 -16.82 2.54
N MET A 84 11.13 -15.63 3.12
CA MET A 84 10.71 -15.31 4.49
C MET A 84 9.18 -15.33 4.65
N SER A 85 8.41 -14.98 3.62
CA SER A 85 6.94 -15.09 3.65
C SER A 85 6.43 -16.52 3.80
N PHE A 86 7.24 -17.55 3.51
CA PHE A 86 6.89 -18.95 3.72
C PHE A 86 7.29 -19.48 5.10
N GLU A 87 7.99 -18.68 5.90
CA GLU A 87 8.33 -19.05 7.27
C GLU A 87 7.11 -18.94 8.19
N THR A 88 6.87 -19.99 8.96
CA THR A 88 5.83 -20.00 10.00
C THR A 88 6.43 -20.55 11.29
N PRO A 89 5.76 -20.41 12.45
CA PRO A 89 6.27 -20.97 13.70
C PRO A 89 6.49 -22.48 13.67
N SER A 90 5.76 -23.19 12.81
CA SER A 90 5.89 -24.62 12.53
C SER A 90 6.88 -24.93 11.39
N ASN A 91 6.90 -24.13 10.33
CA ASN A 91 7.84 -24.27 9.22
C ASN A 91 9.00 -23.28 9.39
N ARG A 92 9.96 -23.66 10.23
CA ARG A 92 11.14 -22.83 10.53
C ARG A 92 12.22 -23.01 9.46
N VAL A 93 12.99 -21.95 9.24
CA VAL A 93 14.16 -21.96 8.36
C VAL A 93 15.21 -22.99 8.78
N VAL A 94 15.32 -23.28 10.08
CA VAL A 94 16.31 -24.25 10.61
C VAL A 94 15.98 -25.69 10.19
N ASP A 95 14.70 -26.02 10.00
CA ASP A 95 14.25 -27.39 9.73
C ASP A 95 14.10 -27.70 8.24
N LYS A 96 13.87 -26.67 7.41
CA LYS A 96 13.56 -26.82 5.98
C LYS A 96 14.71 -26.32 5.10
N PRO A 97 15.41 -27.21 4.36
CA PRO A 97 16.58 -26.82 3.57
C PRO A 97 16.23 -25.84 2.44
N PHE A 98 15.02 -25.91 1.88
CA PHE A 98 14.57 -24.97 0.84
C PHE A 98 14.61 -23.50 1.31
N LEU A 99 14.23 -23.23 2.56
CA LEU A 99 14.27 -21.88 3.14
C LEU A 99 15.71 -21.44 3.44
N GLN A 100 16.58 -22.38 3.79
CA GLN A 100 18.01 -22.10 4.02
C GLN A 100 18.72 -21.72 2.73
N VAL A 101 18.36 -22.29 1.58
CA VAL A 101 18.97 -21.94 0.29
C VAL A 101 18.86 -20.44 0.03
N ALA A 102 17.68 -19.84 0.26
CA ALA A 102 17.51 -18.41 0.10
C ALA A 102 18.36 -17.59 1.09
N GLU A 103 18.56 -18.10 2.31
CA GLU A 103 19.41 -17.50 3.33
C GLU A 103 20.89 -17.48 2.92
N TYR A 104 21.41 -18.62 2.46
CA TYR A 104 22.77 -18.76 1.95
C TYR A 104 23.00 -17.86 0.74
N VAL A 105 22.09 -17.89 -0.24
CA VAL A 105 22.16 -17.02 -1.42
C VAL A 105 22.19 -15.55 -1.01
N PHE A 106 21.33 -15.13 -0.09
CA PHE A 106 21.31 -13.75 0.40
C PHE A 106 22.66 -13.35 1.01
N VAL A 107 23.18 -14.10 1.98
CA VAL A 107 24.43 -13.75 2.69
C VAL A 107 25.65 -13.79 1.77
N ILE A 108 25.73 -14.75 0.84
CA ILE A 108 26.85 -14.87 -0.12
C ILE A 108 26.86 -13.71 -1.11
N PHE A 109 25.71 -13.37 -1.72
CA PHE A 109 25.66 -12.23 -2.64
C PHE A 109 25.91 -10.91 -1.91
N MET A 110 25.43 -10.78 -0.67
CA MET A 110 25.72 -9.63 0.20
C MET A 110 27.20 -9.49 0.54
N SER A 111 27.89 -10.59 0.87
CA SER A 111 29.32 -10.53 1.19
C SER A 111 30.12 -10.09 -0.04
N VAL A 112 29.78 -10.61 -1.23
CA VAL A 112 30.39 -10.20 -2.50
C VAL A 112 30.12 -8.72 -2.80
N GLU A 113 28.87 -8.26 -2.67
CA GLU A 113 28.49 -6.87 -2.89
C GLU A 113 29.29 -5.91 -1.98
N LEU A 114 29.24 -6.15 -0.66
CA LEU A 114 29.89 -5.29 0.31
C LEU A 114 31.40 -5.29 0.13
N THR A 115 32.00 -6.45 -0.15
CA THR A 115 33.44 -6.56 -0.42
C THR A 115 33.83 -5.76 -1.67
N LEU A 116 33.07 -5.88 -2.75
CA LEU A 116 33.29 -5.10 -3.97
C LEU A 116 33.12 -3.59 -3.73
N LYS A 117 32.07 -3.17 -2.99
CA LYS A 117 31.84 -1.76 -2.65
C LYS A 117 32.92 -1.19 -1.73
N VAL A 118 33.37 -1.95 -0.73
CA VAL A 118 34.45 -1.56 0.19
C VAL A 118 35.77 -1.41 -0.56
N PHE A 119 36.11 -2.32 -1.48
CA PHE A 119 37.34 -2.20 -2.26
C PHE A 119 37.27 -1.10 -3.33
N ALA A 120 36.11 -0.87 -3.95
CA ALA A 120 35.94 0.17 -4.96
C ALA A 120 35.94 1.58 -4.34
N HIS A 121 35.13 1.77 -3.31
CA HIS A 121 34.82 3.09 -2.75
C HIS A 121 35.40 3.34 -1.37
N GLY A 122 35.78 2.32 -0.59
CA GLY A 122 36.24 2.49 0.79
C GLY A 122 35.11 2.50 1.81
N LEU A 123 35.48 2.30 3.09
CA LEU A 123 34.51 2.08 4.18
C LEU A 123 34.00 3.39 4.82
N PHE A 124 34.90 4.31 5.20
CA PHE A 124 34.57 5.54 5.94
C PHE A 124 35.18 6.82 5.33
N PHE A 125 36.48 6.84 5.03
CA PHE A 125 37.24 8.07 4.74
C PHE A 125 37.37 8.39 3.24
N THR A 126 36.26 8.27 2.51
CA THR A 126 36.21 8.55 1.07
C THR A 126 34.91 9.28 0.70
N PRO A 127 34.89 10.09 -0.38
CA PRO A 127 33.69 10.86 -0.75
C PRO A 127 32.49 9.98 -1.15
N LYS A 128 32.77 8.77 -1.64
CA LYS A 128 31.78 7.74 -2.00
C LYS A 128 31.74 6.58 -0.98
N ALA A 129 32.17 6.80 0.26
CA ALA A 129 32.26 5.75 1.28
C ALA A 129 30.95 4.99 1.46
N LEU A 130 31.07 3.69 1.74
CA LEU A 130 29.92 2.85 2.02
C LEU A 130 29.12 3.37 3.22
N ILE A 131 29.79 3.68 4.34
CA ILE A 131 29.15 4.17 5.57
C ILE A 131 29.26 5.70 5.62
N ARG A 132 28.59 6.38 4.69
CA ARG A 132 28.44 7.84 4.71
C ARG A 132 27.10 8.28 5.29
N ASP A 133 26.04 7.57 4.92
CA ASP A 133 24.66 7.89 5.25
C ASP A 133 24.04 6.76 6.11
N ILE A 134 22.94 7.04 6.83
CA ILE A 134 22.21 6.04 7.63
C ILE A 134 21.86 4.80 6.79
N GLY A 135 21.56 4.98 5.50
CA GLY A 135 21.30 3.86 4.59
C GLY A 135 22.48 2.89 4.45
N GLY A 136 23.71 3.38 4.37
CA GLY A 136 24.90 2.53 4.30
C GLY A 136 25.17 1.80 5.61
N ALA A 137 24.95 2.46 6.75
CA ALA A 137 25.04 1.84 8.06
C ALA A 137 24.00 0.71 8.24
N THR A 138 22.75 0.94 7.82
CA THR A 138 21.70 -0.09 7.84
C THR A 138 22.04 -1.28 6.94
N ASP A 139 22.62 -1.04 5.76
CA ASP A 139 23.03 -2.11 4.83
C ASP A 139 24.08 -3.05 5.46
N VAL A 140 25.09 -2.45 6.11
CA VAL A 140 26.12 -3.17 6.85
C VAL A 140 25.53 -3.90 8.07
N ALA A 141 24.61 -3.28 8.80
CA ALA A 141 23.94 -3.91 9.93
C ALA A 141 23.12 -5.14 9.51
N VAL A 142 22.37 -5.06 8.41
CA VAL A 142 21.60 -6.19 7.86
C VAL A 142 22.53 -7.34 7.45
N PHE A 143 23.69 -7.04 6.87
CA PHE A 143 24.70 -8.06 6.56
C PHE A 143 25.21 -8.78 7.81
N PHE A 144 25.63 -8.04 8.84
CA PHE A 144 26.13 -8.65 10.07
C PHE A 144 25.06 -9.47 10.78
N VAL A 145 23.82 -8.98 10.86
CA VAL A 145 22.69 -9.75 11.41
C VAL A 145 22.47 -11.04 10.63
N GLY A 146 22.50 -10.97 9.29
CA GLY A 146 22.35 -12.15 8.42
C GLY A 146 23.49 -13.15 8.59
N LEU A 147 24.73 -12.68 8.68
CA LEU A 147 25.91 -13.51 8.88
C LEU A 147 25.90 -14.20 10.25
N ILE A 148 25.62 -13.47 11.33
CA ILE A 148 25.51 -14.02 12.68
C ILE A 148 24.40 -15.06 12.74
N PHE A 149 23.24 -14.78 12.13
CA PHE A 149 22.12 -15.72 12.08
C PHE A 149 22.48 -17.00 11.32
N LEU A 150 23.16 -16.88 10.17
CA LEU A 150 23.56 -18.03 9.36
C LEU A 150 24.61 -18.89 10.08
N CYS A 151 25.58 -18.27 10.77
CA CYS A 151 26.60 -18.99 11.52
C CYS A 151 26.05 -19.68 12.78
N TRP A 152 25.06 -19.08 13.45
CA TRP A 152 24.51 -19.62 14.69
C TRP A 152 23.38 -20.63 14.47
N LEU A 153 22.48 -20.36 13.50
CA LEU A 153 21.31 -21.16 13.14
C LEU A 153 20.62 -21.86 14.34
N PRO A 154 20.10 -21.08 15.31
CA PRO A 154 19.64 -21.62 16.59
C PRO A 154 18.39 -22.49 16.44
N ARG A 155 18.46 -23.77 16.87
CA ARG A 155 17.32 -24.71 16.83
C ARG A 155 16.20 -24.35 17.82
N ASN A 156 16.60 -23.89 19.01
CA ASN A 156 15.67 -23.51 20.07
C ASN A 156 15.68 -21.98 20.23
N VAL A 157 14.54 -21.35 19.99
CA VAL A 157 14.35 -19.90 20.12
C VAL A 157 13.31 -19.64 21.20
N PRO A 158 13.73 -19.40 22.46
CA PRO A 158 12.80 -19.05 23.53
C PRO A 158 12.21 -17.65 23.31
N ALA A 159 11.01 -17.42 23.83
CA ALA A 159 10.39 -16.09 23.82
C ALA A 159 11.22 -15.10 24.66
N ASN A 160 11.28 -13.84 24.23
CA ASN A 160 12.06 -12.77 24.84
C ASN A 160 13.57 -13.06 24.92
N SER A 161 14.09 -13.85 23.99
CA SER A 161 15.52 -14.22 23.93
C SER A 161 16.29 -13.42 22.88
N VAL A 162 17.62 -13.42 23.00
CA VAL A 162 18.53 -12.83 21.99
C VAL A 162 18.36 -13.49 20.62
N ALA A 163 18.06 -14.79 20.57
CA ALA A 163 17.79 -15.48 19.31
C ALA A 163 16.51 -14.95 18.64
N GLN A 164 15.44 -14.70 19.41
CA GLN A 164 14.22 -14.09 18.88
C GLN A 164 14.47 -12.65 18.42
N PHE A 165 15.25 -11.88 19.19
CA PHE A 165 15.66 -10.53 18.80
C PHE A 165 16.49 -10.51 17.51
N LEU A 166 17.40 -11.47 17.32
CA LEU A 166 18.16 -11.61 16.09
C LEU A 166 17.25 -11.93 14.89
N MET A 167 16.24 -12.79 15.08
CA MET A 167 15.21 -13.04 14.05
C MET A 167 14.39 -11.79 13.72
N LEU A 168 14.11 -10.93 14.70
CA LEU A 168 13.46 -9.63 14.48
C LEU A 168 14.35 -8.67 13.70
N LEU A 169 15.63 -8.55 14.05
CA LEU A 169 16.55 -7.74 13.25
C LEU A 169 16.67 -8.28 11.83
N ARG A 170 16.62 -9.60 11.65
CA ARG A 170 16.62 -10.25 10.33
C ARG A 170 15.40 -9.86 9.49
N SER A 171 14.23 -9.62 10.10
CA SER A 171 13.02 -9.22 9.39
C SER A 171 13.10 -7.84 8.74
N THR A 172 14.12 -7.04 9.07
CA THR A 172 14.37 -5.72 8.48
C THR A 172 14.98 -5.76 7.07
N ARG A 173 15.34 -6.93 6.52
CA ARG A 173 15.93 -7.08 5.18
C ARG A 173 15.19 -6.36 4.05
N PRO A 174 13.84 -6.37 3.97
CA PRO A 174 13.12 -5.62 2.93
C PRO A 174 13.43 -4.11 2.94
N LEU A 175 13.88 -3.55 4.07
CA LEU A 175 14.29 -2.15 4.15
C LEU A 175 15.45 -1.82 3.22
N ARG A 176 16.26 -2.81 2.80
CA ARG A 176 17.31 -2.61 1.79
C ARG A 176 16.77 -2.05 0.48
N ILE A 177 15.52 -2.32 0.13
CA ILE A 177 14.90 -1.77 -1.09
C ILE A 177 14.78 -0.24 -1.01
N PHE A 178 14.60 0.35 0.18
CA PHE A 178 14.65 1.81 0.35
C PHE A 178 16.03 2.40 0.03
N ILE A 179 17.09 1.63 0.26
CA ILE A 179 18.47 2.07 0.03
C ILE A 179 18.85 1.85 -1.43
N LEU A 180 18.52 0.69 -2.01
CA LEU A 180 18.90 0.31 -3.37
C LEU A 180 18.14 1.09 -4.46
N VAL A 181 16.86 1.44 -4.23
CA VAL A 181 16.05 2.16 -5.22
C VAL A 181 16.15 3.68 -4.99
N PRO A 182 16.68 4.47 -5.95
CA PRO A 182 16.91 5.90 -5.73
C PRO A 182 15.63 6.71 -5.54
N ASP A 183 14.55 6.34 -6.26
CA ASP A 183 13.24 6.99 -6.11
C ASP A 183 12.65 6.73 -4.71
N MET A 184 12.91 5.57 -4.10
CA MET A 184 12.51 5.26 -2.72
C MET A 184 13.31 6.04 -1.69
N ARG A 185 14.63 6.14 -1.90
CA ARG A 185 15.50 6.96 -1.06
C ARG A 185 15.03 8.41 -1.04
N LYS A 186 14.60 8.92 -2.20
CA LYS A 186 14.01 10.26 -2.31
C LYS A 186 12.73 10.41 -1.49
N VAL A 187 11.83 9.42 -1.51
CA VAL A 187 10.63 9.44 -0.66
C VAL A 187 10.99 9.49 0.82
N VAL A 188 11.92 8.65 1.28
CA VAL A 188 12.37 8.65 2.68
C VAL A 188 13.01 9.98 3.05
N TYR A 189 13.87 10.53 2.18
CA TYR A 189 14.49 11.83 2.39
C TYR A 189 13.48 12.97 2.49
N GLU A 190 12.47 13.00 1.61
CA GLU A 190 11.40 14.00 1.65
C GLU A 190 10.57 13.90 2.96
N VAL A 191 10.31 12.69 3.45
CA VAL A 191 9.62 12.50 4.74
C VAL A 191 10.49 12.96 5.91
N CYS A 192 11.74 12.50 5.97
CA CYS A 192 12.68 12.83 7.05
C CYS A 192 13.01 14.33 7.10
N ARG A 193 12.93 15.06 5.98
CA ARG A 193 13.22 16.50 5.95
C ARG A 193 12.29 17.33 6.84
N GLY A 194 11.04 16.93 7.05
CA GLY A 194 10.16 17.59 8.04
C GLY A 194 9.91 16.78 9.29
N PHE A 195 10.89 15.95 9.67
CA PHE A 195 10.86 15.21 10.93
C PHE A 195 10.78 16.15 12.14
N LYS A 196 11.40 17.34 12.05
CA LYS A 196 11.38 18.34 13.13
C LYS A 196 9.95 18.80 13.45
N GLU A 197 9.18 19.16 12.43
CA GLU A 197 7.80 19.64 12.57
C GLU A 197 6.88 18.50 13.01
N ILE A 198 7.08 17.29 12.47
CA ILE A 198 6.35 16.08 12.89
C ILE A 198 6.60 15.82 14.38
N LEU A 199 7.85 15.87 14.82
CA LEU A 199 8.24 15.65 16.22
C LEU A 199 7.62 16.70 17.14
N LEU A 200 7.54 17.97 16.73
CA LEU A 200 6.91 19.03 17.51
C LEU A 200 5.40 18.76 17.71
N VAL A 201 4.70 18.33 16.66
CA VAL A 201 3.28 17.94 16.76
C VAL A 201 3.11 16.69 17.62
N SER A 202 3.99 15.69 17.50
CA SER A 202 3.98 14.50 18.35
C SER A 202 4.19 14.86 19.83
N ILE A 203 5.09 15.80 20.14
CA ILE A 203 5.28 16.30 21.52
C ILE A 203 4.00 16.97 22.01
N LEU A 204 3.36 17.83 21.22
CA LEU A 204 2.10 18.47 21.59
C LEU A 204 1.00 17.43 21.90
N LEU A 205 0.89 16.38 21.08
CA LEU A 205 -0.03 15.26 21.29
C LEU A 205 0.28 14.48 22.57
N VAL A 206 1.56 14.18 22.84
CA VAL A 206 1.98 13.49 24.05
C VAL A 206 1.71 14.34 25.29
N VAL A 207 1.95 15.65 25.24
CA VAL A 207 1.61 16.58 26.34
C VAL A 207 0.10 16.64 26.58
N LEU A 208 -0.69 16.71 25.51
CA LEU A 208 -2.15 16.65 25.61
C LEU A 208 -2.61 15.34 26.27
N MET A 209 -2.11 14.19 25.80
CA MET A 209 -2.42 12.89 26.39
C MET A 209 -1.98 12.82 27.85
N PHE A 210 -0.83 13.40 28.20
CA PHE A 210 -0.34 13.42 29.57
C PHE A 210 -1.24 14.23 30.51
N ILE A 211 -1.72 15.41 30.11
CA ILE A 211 -2.67 16.22 30.89
C ILE A 211 -3.98 15.44 31.13
N PHE A 212 -4.54 14.85 30.07
CA PHE A 212 -5.76 14.06 30.16
C PHE A 212 -5.56 12.74 30.93
N ALA A 213 -4.37 12.14 30.87
CA ALA A 213 -4.03 10.95 31.63
C ALA A 213 -4.00 11.25 33.13
N ILE A 214 -3.38 12.36 33.55
CA ILE A 214 -3.40 12.79 34.96
C ILE A 214 -4.84 13.01 35.41
N PHE A 215 -5.64 13.74 34.63
CA PHE A 215 -7.04 13.98 34.97
C PHE A 215 -7.85 12.67 35.07
N GLY A 216 -7.66 11.76 34.10
CA GLY A 216 -8.30 10.45 34.07
C GLY A 216 -7.94 9.58 35.28
N VAL A 217 -6.66 9.54 35.65
CA VAL A 217 -6.19 8.79 36.84
C VAL A 217 -6.83 9.34 38.12
N GLN A 218 -6.93 10.66 38.27
CA GLN A 218 -7.52 11.26 39.48
C GLN A 218 -9.03 11.04 39.57
N ILE A 219 -9.75 11.01 38.45
CA ILE A 219 -11.22 10.91 38.46
C ILE A 219 -11.73 9.46 38.40
N ILE A 220 -11.02 8.57 37.68
CA ILE A 220 -11.43 7.18 37.37
C ILE A 220 -10.54 6.14 38.06
N GLY A 221 -9.32 6.48 38.50
CA GLY A 221 -8.34 5.54 39.03
C GLY A 221 -8.87 4.68 40.17
N GLY A 222 -8.71 3.35 40.05
CA GLY A 222 -9.18 2.36 41.00
C GLY A 222 -10.70 2.14 41.05
N ARG A 223 -11.50 2.89 40.29
CA ARG A 223 -12.97 2.84 40.31
C ARG A 223 -13.58 2.06 39.15
N LEU A 224 -12.77 1.62 38.19
CA LEU A 224 -13.26 0.83 37.07
C LEU A 224 -13.47 -0.64 37.42
N ALA A 225 -12.85 -1.20 38.45
CA ALA A 225 -13.00 -2.62 38.74
C ALA A 225 -14.44 -2.95 39.15
N ARG A 226 -14.99 -4.04 38.61
CA ARG A 226 -16.34 -4.55 38.92
C ARG A 226 -16.32 -6.07 39.00
N CYS A 227 -17.34 -6.65 39.64
CA CYS A 227 -17.54 -8.10 39.59
C CYS A 227 -18.03 -8.50 38.20
N ASN A 228 -17.56 -9.64 37.69
CA ASN A 228 -18.04 -10.22 36.43
C ASN A 228 -19.47 -10.78 36.50
N ASP A 229 -20.02 -10.95 37.71
CA ASP A 229 -21.40 -11.34 37.97
C ASP A 229 -22.30 -10.10 38.07
N ARG A 230 -23.42 -10.09 37.32
CA ARG A 230 -24.36 -8.96 37.26
C ARG A 230 -25.08 -8.72 38.58
N ASP A 231 -25.33 -9.79 39.34
CA ASP A 231 -26.07 -9.71 40.61
C ASP A 231 -25.24 -9.04 41.71
N TYR A 232 -23.91 -9.15 41.65
CA TYR A 232 -22.98 -8.63 42.64
C TYR A 232 -22.06 -7.53 42.08
N TYR A 233 -22.49 -6.82 41.03
CA TYR A 233 -21.69 -5.89 40.23
C TYR A 233 -20.91 -4.85 41.07
N ASN A 234 -21.55 -4.31 42.11
CA ASN A 234 -21.02 -3.21 42.92
C ASN A 234 -20.38 -3.64 44.25
N ASN A 235 -20.56 -4.89 44.68
CA ASN A 235 -20.16 -5.34 46.02
C ASN A 235 -18.93 -6.25 45.96
N ARG A 236 -17.76 -5.68 46.25
CA ARG A 236 -16.48 -6.42 46.24
C ARG A 236 -16.45 -7.59 47.23
N THR A 237 -17.04 -7.43 48.42
CA THR A 237 -17.04 -8.46 49.48
C THR A 237 -17.89 -9.70 49.14
N LEU A 238 -18.88 -9.54 48.25
CA LEU A 238 -19.76 -10.64 47.82
C LEU A 238 -19.28 -11.28 46.51
N CYS A 239 -18.23 -10.76 45.88
CA CYS A 239 -17.67 -11.26 44.63
C CYS A 239 -16.73 -12.47 44.87
N HIS A 240 -17.27 -13.53 45.47
CA HIS A 240 -16.57 -14.79 45.72
C HIS A 240 -17.46 -15.99 45.33
N GLY A 241 -16.83 -17.12 45.01
CA GLY A 241 -17.52 -18.34 44.56
C GLY A 241 -17.61 -18.43 43.03
N THR A 242 -18.59 -19.20 42.54
CA THR A 242 -18.79 -19.49 41.11
C THR A 242 -20.20 -19.11 40.68
N PHE A 243 -20.36 -18.71 39.42
CA PHE A 243 -21.65 -18.40 38.82
C PHE A 243 -21.72 -18.91 37.38
N MET A 244 -22.93 -19.07 36.86
CA MET A 244 -23.16 -19.48 35.48
C MET A 244 -23.11 -18.24 34.58
N ARG A 245 -22.11 -18.16 33.70
CA ARG A 245 -21.95 -17.06 32.75
C ARG A 245 -22.47 -17.46 31.38
N GLU A 246 -23.36 -16.66 30.83
CA GLU A 246 -23.79 -16.76 29.43
C GLU A 246 -22.61 -16.49 28.50
N LEU A 247 -22.37 -17.39 27.55
CA LEU A 247 -21.33 -17.28 26.56
C LEU A 247 -21.87 -16.56 25.33
N TYR A 248 -21.09 -15.61 24.86
CA TYR A 248 -21.41 -14.88 23.65
C TYR A 248 -21.22 -15.76 22.41
N VAL A 249 -22.30 -16.10 21.72
CA VAL A 249 -22.27 -16.94 20.50
C VAL A 249 -22.14 -16.09 19.23
N SER A 250 -22.97 -15.05 19.10
CA SER A 250 -22.98 -14.19 17.92
C SER A 250 -23.38 -12.75 18.22
N LYS A 251 -22.78 -11.81 17.48
CA LYS A 251 -23.20 -10.39 17.41
C LYS A 251 -24.65 -10.21 16.92
N MET A 252 -25.17 -11.21 16.20
CA MET A 252 -26.54 -11.22 15.71
C MET A 252 -27.44 -11.96 16.70
N ASN A 253 -28.65 -11.44 16.94
CA ASN A 253 -29.67 -12.12 17.74
C ASN A 253 -30.22 -13.32 16.96
N VAL A 254 -29.54 -14.45 17.09
CA VAL A 254 -30.05 -15.74 16.64
C VAL A 254 -30.86 -16.28 17.80
N GLY A 255 -32.19 -16.26 17.68
CA GLY A 255 -33.07 -16.71 18.76
C GLY A 255 -32.68 -18.10 19.28
N GLY A 256 -32.56 -18.22 20.60
CA GLY A 256 -32.08 -19.41 21.31
C GLY A 256 -31.67 -19.05 22.73
N ALA A 257 -31.58 -20.04 23.62
CA ALA A 257 -30.97 -19.82 24.94
C ALA A 257 -29.45 -19.79 24.78
N ASP A 258 -28.80 -18.76 25.33
CA ASP A 258 -27.34 -18.66 25.28
C ASP A 258 -26.69 -19.80 26.09
N PRO A 259 -25.63 -20.44 25.57
CA PRO A 259 -24.94 -21.50 26.30
C PRO A 259 -24.28 -20.91 27.54
N VAL A 260 -24.48 -21.54 28.69
CA VAL A 260 -23.92 -21.10 29.97
C VAL A 260 -22.74 -21.97 30.40
N MET A 261 -21.74 -21.35 31.03
CA MET A 261 -20.60 -22.06 31.60
C MET A 261 -20.35 -21.59 33.03
N LEU A 262 -19.98 -22.51 33.92
CA LEU A 262 -19.60 -22.18 35.29
C LEU A 262 -18.22 -21.49 35.30
N VAL A 263 -18.16 -20.25 35.80
CA VAL A 263 -16.95 -19.41 35.86
C VAL A 263 -16.78 -18.86 37.29
N PRO A 264 -15.55 -18.70 37.79
CA PRO A 264 -15.32 -18.04 39.07
C PRO A 264 -15.72 -16.57 39.05
N ARG A 265 -16.24 -16.08 40.17
CA ARG A 265 -16.45 -14.64 40.38
C ARG A 265 -15.12 -13.95 40.60
N VAL A 266 -14.86 -12.90 39.82
CA VAL A 266 -13.61 -12.15 39.86
C VAL A 266 -13.91 -10.65 39.82
N TRP A 267 -13.29 -9.92 40.75
CA TRP A 267 -13.29 -8.46 40.78
C TRP A 267 -12.14 -7.94 39.93
N ALA A 268 -12.42 -7.48 38.72
CA ALA A 268 -11.38 -7.11 37.75
C ALA A 268 -11.70 -5.82 37.00
N ASN A 269 -10.64 -5.17 36.53
CA ASN A 269 -10.71 -4.08 35.55
C ASN A 269 -11.15 -4.62 34.18
N PRO A 270 -11.60 -3.73 33.27
CA PRO A 270 -11.71 -4.08 31.86
C PRO A 270 -10.38 -4.66 31.35
N GLN A 271 -10.45 -5.65 30.47
CA GLN A 271 -9.25 -6.33 29.97
C GLN A 271 -8.37 -5.41 29.11
N ASN A 272 -8.98 -4.49 28.35
CA ASN A 272 -8.28 -3.69 27.34
C ASN A 272 -7.65 -2.42 27.94
N PHE A 273 -8.23 -1.83 28.98
CA PHE A 273 -7.77 -0.54 29.51
C PHE A 273 -8.05 -0.37 31.01
N ASN A 274 -7.26 0.48 31.66
CA ASN A 274 -7.51 0.97 33.01
C ASN A 274 -6.87 2.37 33.19
N PHE A 275 -7.27 3.08 34.24
CA PHE A 275 -6.75 4.41 34.60
C PHE A 275 -6.07 4.40 35.98
N ASP A 276 -5.51 3.25 36.39
CA ASP A 276 -4.93 3.11 37.74
C ASP A 276 -3.55 3.77 37.85
N TYR A 277 -2.79 3.82 36.74
CA TYR A 277 -1.51 4.49 36.64
C TYR A 277 -1.42 5.35 35.38
N ILE A 278 -0.52 6.33 35.38
CA ILE A 278 -0.39 7.28 34.26
C ILE A 278 -0.07 6.56 32.95
N GLY A 279 0.75 5.50 32.98
CA GLY A 279 1.11 4.72 31.80
C GLY A 279 -0.08 4.01 31.13
N SER A 280 -0.97 3.37 31.90
CA SER A 280 -2.15 2.71 31.35
C SER A 280 -3.18 3.72 30.88
N ALA A 281 -3.34 4.84 31.60
CA ALA A 281 -4.17 5.94 31.16
C ALA A 281 -3.66 6.54 29.84
N MET A 282 -2.34 6.72 29.68
CA MET A 282 -1.75 7.18 28.43
C MET A 282 -1.94 6.18 27.28
N LEU A 283 -1.81 4.87 27.54
CA LEU A 283 -2.08 3.84 26.54
C LEU A 283 -3.56 3.82 26.13
N ALA A 284 -4.47 3.87 27.10
CA ALA A 284 -5.91 3.93 26.85
C ALA A 284 -6.30 5.17 26.04
N LEU A 285 -5.74 6.34 26.37
CA LEU A 285 -5.97 7.57 25.63
C LEU A 285 -5.33 7.54 24.24
N PHE A 286 -4.21 6.85 24.07
CA PHE A 286 -3.60 6.62 22.76
C PHE A 286 -4.50 5.74 21.87
N GLU A 287 -5.12 4.70 22.42
CA GLU A 287 -6.14 3.90 21.74
C GLU A 287 -7.36 4.75 21.37
N VAL A 288 -7.88 5.56 22.30
CA VAL A 288 -8.99 6.49 22.02
C VAL A 288 -8.64 7.51 20.92
N LEU A 289 -7.39 7.98 20.86
CA LEU A 289 -6.92 8.91 19.83
C LEU A 289 -6.98 8.31 18.42
N SER A 290 -6.87 6.98 18.29
CA SER A 290 -7.02 6.29 17.02
C SER A 290 -8.48 6.19 16.53
N LEU A 291 -9.45 6.58 17.38
CA LEU A 291 -10.89 6.41 17.17
C LEU A 291 -11.36 4.94 17.05
N GLU A 292 -10.49 3.99 17.40
CA GLU A 292 -10.83 2.58 17.54
C GLU A 292 -11.11 2.26 19.02
N GLY A 293 -12.15 1.47 19.30
CA GLY A 293 -12.49 1.02 20.67
C GLY A 293 -12.95 2.12 21.65
N TRP A 294 -12.95 3.41 21.25
CA TRP A 294 -13.29 4.51 22.17
C TRP A 294 -14.73 4.49 22.68
N LEU A 295 -15.66 3.93 21.90
CA LEU A 295 -17.05 3.74 22.32
C LEU A 295 -17.15 2.77 23.50
N GLU A 296 -16.36 1.69 23.51
CA GLU A 296 -16.32 0.75 24.62
C GLU A 296 -15.79 1.43 25.89
N ILE A 297 -14.72 2.23 25.76
CA ILE A 297 -14.17 3.01 26.87
C ILE A 297 -15.22 3.98 27.43
N ARG A 298 -15.91 4.72 26.54
CA ARG A 298 -16.99 5.64 26.90
C ARG A 298 -18.12 4.92 27.63
N ASP A 299 -18.59 3.81 27.09
CA ASP A 299 -19.76 3.09 27.61
C ASP A 299 -19.46 2.42 28.94
N ILE A 300 -18.24 1.88 29.11
CA ILE A 300 -17.77 1.33 30.38
C ILE A 300 -17.64 2.43 31.44
N ILE A 301 -17.12 3.62 31.09
CA ILE A 301 -17.07 4.75 32.02
C ILE A 301 -18.48 5.21 32.38
N MET A 302 -19.39 5.29 31.40
CA MET A 302 -20.77 5.68 31.62
C MET A 302 -21.50 4.71 32.55
N ASP A 303 -21.34 3.41 32.35
CA ASP A 303 -21.96 2.36 33.15
C ASP A 303 -21.38 2.30 34.58
N ARG A 304 -20.06 2.43 34.72
CA ARG A 304 -19.40 2.22 36.02
C ARG A 304 -19.34 3.45 36.91
N MET A 305 -19.20 4.64 36.31
CA MET A 305 -19.04 5.91 37.03
C MET A 305 -20.24 6.84 36.87
N GLY A 306 -21.08 6.62 35.86
CA GLY A 306 -22.22 7.47 35.52
C GLY A 306 -21.94 8.37 34.30
N PRO A 307 -23.01 8.92 33.70
CA PRO A 307 -22.95 9.63 32.42
C PRO A 307 -22.12 10.92 32.45
N GLN A 308 -21.99 11.57 33.62
CA GLN A 308 -21.22 12.80 33.77
C GLN A 308 -19.73 12.59 33.44
N HIS A 309 -19.17 11.44 33.81
CA HIS A 309 -17.76 11.13 33.56
C HIS A 309 -17.49 10.77 32.10
N ALA A 310 -18.51 10.41 31.31
CA ALA A 310 -18.36 10.19 29.88
C ALA A 310 -18.04 11.48 29.10
N ILE A 311 -18.35 12.67 29.66
CA ILE A 311 -18.03 13.97 29.07
C ILE A 311 -16.51 14.12 28.88
N PHE A 312 -15.70 13.59 29.82
CA PHE A 312 -14.23 13.58 29.72
C PHE A 312 -13.76 12.94 28.41
N VAL A 313 -14.30 11.77 28.05
CA VAL A 313 -13.93 11.05 26.83
C VAL A 313 -14.32 11.85 25.58
N HIS A 314 -15.52 12.46 25.57
CA HIS A 314 -15.96 13.27 24.44
C HIS A 314 -15.10 14.53 24.25
N ILE A 315 -14.73 15.21 25.33
CA ILE A 315 -13.83 16.37 25.27
C ILE A 315 -12.45 15.95 24.74
N PHE A 316 -11.91 14.83 25.23
CA PHE A 316 -10.63 14.31 24.76
C PHE A 316 -10.69 13.96 23.27
N VAL A 317 -11.71 13.23 22.83
CA VAL A 317 -11.89 12.87 21.42
C VAL A 317 -12.03 14.13 20.56
N PHE A 318 -12.83 15.11 20.99
CA PHE A 318 -13.00 16.37 20.27
C PHE A 318 -11.65 17.11 20.10
N ILE A 319 -10.91 17.32 21.19
CA ILE A 319 -9.62 18.04 21.16
C ILE A 319 -8.55 17.22 20.41
N GLY A 320 -8.42 15.94 20.74
CA GLY A 320 -7.40 15.04 20.17
C GLY A 320 -7.58 14.82 18.67
N THR A 321 -8.81 14.69 18.18
CA THR A 321 -9.05 14.48 16.75
C THR A 321 -9.08 15.79 15.95
N LEU A 322 -9.81 16.82 16.41
CA LEU A 322 -9.95 18.07 15.66
C LEU A 322 -8.71 18.93 15.69
N ILE A 323 -7.90 18.88 16.74
CA ILE A 323 -6.66 19.65 16.84
C ILE A 323 -5.47 18.73 16.60
N GLY A 324 -5.39 17.61 17.31
CA GLY A 324 -4.22 16.72 17.23
C GLY A 324 -4.00 16.08 15.85
N LEU A 325 -4.93 15.25 15.39
CA LEU A 325 -4.80 14.54 14.11
C LEU A 325 -4.82 15.49 12.90
N THR A 326 -5.61 16.55 12.94
CA THR A 326 -5.66 17.54 11.84
C THR A 326 -4.36 18.36 11.74
N LEU A 327 -3.72 18.73 12.87
CA LEU A 327 -2.42 19.38 12.86
C LEU A 327 -1.35 18.47 12.25
N PHE A 328 -1.38 17.18 12.56
CA PHE A 328 -0.47 16.20 11.96
C PHE A 328 -0.63 16.15 10.43
N VAL A 329 -1.86 16.05 9.93
CA VAL A 329 -2.15 16.09 8.48
C VAL A 329 -1.70 17.42 7.87
N GLY A 330 -1.95 18.55 8.55
CA GLY A 330 -1.55 19.88 8.10
C GLY A 330 -0.04 20.05 7.94
N VAL A 331 0.74 19.60 8.93
CA VAL A 331 2.21 19.65 8.89
C VAL A 331 2.78 18.78 7.77
N VAL A 332 2.26 17.57 7.58
CA VAL A 332 2.71 16.68 6.50
C VAL A 332 2.43 17.31 5.12
N ILE A 333 1.25 17.92 4.91
CA ILE A 333 0.92 18.59 3.65
C ILE A 333 1.81 19.83 3.42
N ALA A 334 2.09 20.61 4.46
CA ALA A 334 2.95 21.80 4.38
C ALA A 334 4.38 21.42 3.98
N ASN A 335 4.98 20.46 4.67
CA ASN A 335 6.31 19.92 4.34
C ASN A 335 6.34 19.33 2.92
N TYR A 336 5.32 18.57 2.52
CA TYR A 336 5.24 18.04 1.16
C TYR A 336 5.17 19.14 0.08
N SER A 337 4.46 20.24 0.34
CA SER A 337 4.40 21.41 -0.54
C SER A 337 5.74 22.15 -0.60
N GLU A 338 6.47 22.22 0.51
CA GLU A 338 7.79 22.83 0.60
C GLU A 338 8.83 22.01 -0.17
N ASN A 339 8.84 20.68 -0.02
CA ASN A 339 9.73 19.78 -0.76
C ASN A 339 9.49 19.81 -2.27
N LYS A 340 8.24 20.04 -2.70
CA LYS A 340 7.92 20.26 -4.12
C LYS A 340 8.35 21.64 -4.64
N GLY A 341 8.72 22.57 -3.76
CA GLY A 341 8.99 23.96 -4.13
C GLY A 341 7.73 24.75 -4.49
N THR A 342 6.55 24.26 -4.14
CA THR A 342 5.26 24.93 -4.44
C THR A 342 4.74 25.79 -3.29
N ALA A 343 5.40 25.74 -2.14
CA ALA A 343 5.02 26.48 -0.93
C ALA A 343 5.16 28.00 -1.10
N LEU A 344 6.25 28.47 -1.74
CA LEU A 344 6.55 29.90 -1.91
C LEU A 344 5.78 30.56 -3.08
N LEU A 345 5.03 29.80 -3.86
CA LEU A 345 4.32 30.30 -5.03
C LEU A 345 2.95 30.85 -4.67
N THR A 346 2.57 31.97 -5.29
CA THR A 346 1.21 32.51 -5.16
C THR A 346 0.18 31.56 -5.75
N VAL A 347 -1.08 31.71 -5.35
CA VAL A 347 -2.19 30.89 -5.86
C VAL A 347 -2.28 30.96 -7.38
N ASP A 348 -2.07 32.14 -7.96
CA ASP A 348 -2.11 32.33 -9.42
C ASP A 348 -0.90 31.73 -10.13
N GLN A 349 0.30 31.81 -9.56
CA GLN A 349 1.47 31.11 -10.08
C GLN A 349 1.28 29.59 -10.06
N ARG A 350 0.66 29.04 -9.00
CA ARG A 350 0.32 27.62 -8.91
C ARG A 350 -0.69 27.22 -9.99
N ARG A 351 -1.77 28.00 -10.17
CA ARG A 351 -2.75 27.81 -11.25
C ARG A 351 -2.10 27.87 -12.63
N TRP A 352 -1.16 28.79 -12.84
CA TRP A 352 -0.40 28.90 -14.09
C TRP A 352 0.46 27.67 -14.36
N MET A 353 1.17 27.14 -13.36
CA MET A 353 1.94 25.91 -13.51
C MET A 353 1.05 24.70 -13.81
N ASP A 354 -0.12 24.60 -13.15
CA ASP A 354 -1.10 23.56 -13.44
C ASP A 354 -1.62 23.66 -14.88
N LEU A 355 -1.92 24.88 -15.35
CA LEU A 355 -2.34 25.13 -16.73
C LEU A 355 -1.23 24.77 -17.72
N LYS A 356 0.02 25.19 -17.47
CA LYS A 356 1.19 24.84 -18.28
C LYS A 356 1.38 23.32 -18.36
N GLY A 357 1.18 22.61 -17.25
CA GLY A 357 1.20 21.15 -17.20
C GLY A 357 0.10 20.51 -18.04
N ARG A 358 -1.13 21.03 -17.97
CA ARG A 358 -2.27 20.56 -18.77
C ARG A 358 -2.07 20.78 -20.26
N ILE A 359 -1.56 21.95 -20.66
CA ILE A 359 -1.29 22.28 -22.07
C ILE A 359 -0.21 21.35 -22.65
N LYS A 360 0.85 21.05 -21.89
CA LYS A 360 1.88 20.08 -22.33
C LYS A 360 1.34 18.66 -22.59
N LEU A 361 0.27 18.28 -21.90
CA LEU A 361 -0.39 16.98 -22.06
C LEU A 361 -1.52 17.01 -23.11
N ALA A 362 -1.97 18.19 -23.52
CA ALA A 362 -3.02 18.34 -24.51
C ALA A 362 -2.51 17.94 -25.89
N GLN A 363 -3.24 17.03 -26.54
CA GLN A 363 -2.98 16.63 -27.92
C GLN A 363 -4.10 17.18 -28.81
N PRO A 364 -3.81 17.52 -30.08
CA PRO A 364 -4.84 17.97 -31.00
C PRO A 364 -5.92 16.90 -31.16
N LEU A 365 -7.17 17.33 -31.24
CA LEU A 365 -8.30 16.43 -31.44
C LEU A 365 -8.22 15.82 -32.86
N ARG A 366 -7.84 14.55 -32.95
CA ARG A 366 -7.78 13.82 -34.22
C ARG A 366 -9.11 13.11 -34.50
N THR A 367 -10.12 13.86 -34.92
CA THR A 367 -11.35 13.30 -35.49
C THR A 367 -11.25 13.31 -37.01
N PRO A 368 -11.50 12.18 -37.71
CA PRO A 368 -11.48 12.17 -39.16
C PRO A 368 -12.53 13.14 -39.71
N PRO A 369 -12.26 13.79 -40.87
CA PRO A 369 -13.21 14.69 -41.50
C PRO A 369 -14.48 13.94 -41.93
N ARG A 370 -15.56 14.70 -42.16
CA ARG A 370 -16.82 14.16 -42.67
C ARG A 370 -16.57 13.52 -44.05
N PRO A 371 -17.06 12.30 -44.32
CA PRO A 371 -16.87 11.67 -45.61
C PRO A 371 -17.77 12.31 -46.68
N GLU A 372 -17.20 12.67 -47.84
CA GLU A 372 -17.93 13.36 -48.92
C GLU A 372 -18.49 12.39 -49.97
N ASN A 373 -17.79 11.28 -50.25
CA ASN A 373 -18.10 10.40 -51.39
C ASN A 373 -19.37 9.55 -51.21
N ASN A 374 -19.74 9.16 -49.98
CA ASN A 374 -20.84 8.24 -49.71
C ASN A 374 -21.94 8.90 -48.86
N LYS A 375 -23.11 9.16 -49.46
CA LYS A 375 -24.28 9.76 -48.77
C LYS A 375 -24.75 8.95 -47.56
N PHE A 376 -24.68 7.62 -47.62
CA PHE A 376 -25.00 6.75 -46.48
C PHE A 376 -24.01 6.94 -45.32
N ARG A 377 -22.71 7.03 -45.63
CA ARG A 377 -21.67 7.19 -44.61
C ARG A 377 -21.71 8.57 -43.96
N SER A 378 -21.98 9.62 -44.74
CA SER A 378 -22.13 10.98 -44.20
C SER A 378 -23.36 11.09 -43.31
N TYR A 379 -24.49 10.47 -43.68
CA TYR A 379 -25.68 10.41 -42.83
C TYR A 379 -25.42 9.70 -41.48
N VAL A 380 -24.76 8.53 -41.50
CA VAL A 380 -24.39 7.80 -40.27
C VAL A 380 -23.37 8.58 -39.44
N PHE A 381 -22.45 9.31 -40.09
CA PHE A 381 -21.52 10.21 -39.40
C PHE A 381 -22.25 11.33 -38.66
N ASP A 382 -23.24 11.96 -39.30
CA ASP A 382 -24.00 13.05 -38.70
C ASP A 382 -24.79 12.54 -37.47
N ILE A 383 -25.43 11.36 -37.57
CA ILE A 383 -26.13 10.70 -36.45
C ILE A 383 -25.20 10.45 -35.27
N THR A 384 -24.07 9.78 -35.50
CA THR A 384 -23.13 9.36 -34.43
C THR A 384 -22.47 10.55 -33.72
N GLN A 385 -22.37 11.70 -34.39
CA GLN A 385 -21.80 12.91 -33.80
C GLN A 385 -22.78 13.76 -32.99
N THR A 386 -24.09 13.54 -33.15
CA THR A 386 -25.11 14.30 -32.40
C THR A 386 -24.94 14.16 -30.89
N LYS A 387 -25.28 15.22 -30.15
CA LYS A 387 -25.26 15.22 -28.67
C LYS A 387 -26.25 14.18 -28.11
N LEU A 388 -27.39 13.98 -28.79
CA LEU A 388 -28.42 13.04 -28.35
C LEU A 388 -27.93 11.60 -28.41
N PHE A 389 -27.27 11.19 -29.51
CA PHE A 389 -26.68 9.85 -29.65
C PHE A 389 -25.61 9.57 -28.59
N LYS A 390 -24.75 10.56 -28.30
CA LYS A 390 -23.74 10.43 -27.23
C LYS A 390 -24.39 10.28 -25.85
N LYS A 391 -25.46 11.04 -25.55
CA LYS A 391 -26.22 10.93 -24.30
C LYS A 391 -26.99 9.61 -24.19
N SER A 392 -27.64 9.15 -25.26
CA SER A 392 -28.39 7.88 -25.25
C SER A 392 -27.47 6.70 -24.94
N SER A 393 -26.27 6.66 -25.52
CA SER A 393 -25.27 5.63 -25.20
C SER A 393 -24.84 5.62 -23.72
N ALA A 394 -24.88 6.77 -23.03
CA ALA A 394 -24.55 6.85 -21.61
C ALA A 394 -25.72 6.37 -20.75
N VAL A 395 -26.95 6.74 -21.13
CA VAL A 395 -28.19 6.30 -20.47
C VAL A 395 -28.37 4.78 -20.58
N LEU A 396 -28.09 4.19 -21.75
CA LEU A 396 -28.10 2.73 -21.94
C LEU A 396 -27.12 2.02 -21.00
N VAL A 397 -25.93 2.59 -20.76
CA VAL A 397 -24.97 2.01 -19.83
C VAL A 397 -25.54 2.00 -18.41
N LEU A 398 -26.17 3.10 -17.98
CA LEU A 398 -26.79 3.19 -16.65
C LEU A 398 -27.91 2.17 -16.45
N PHE A 399 -28.81 2.02 -17.43
CA PHE A 399 -29.87 1.00 -17.37
C PHE A 399 -29.32 -0.42 -17.36
N ASN A 400 -28.29 -0.72 -18.15
CA ASN A 400 -27.65 -2.03 -18.12
C ASN A 400 -27.01 -2.34 -16.77
N CYS A 401 -26.45 -1.32 -16.09
CA CYS A 401 -25.88 -1.50 -14.76
C CYS A 401 -26.95 -1.67 -13.68
N ALA A 402 -28.12 -1.03 -13.83
CA ALA A 402 -29.24 -1.20 -12.92
C ALA A 402 -29.76 -2.65 -12.87
N LEU A 403 -29.49 -3.47 -13.90
CA LEU A 403 -29.80 -4.90 -13.91
C LEU A 403 -29.00 -5.71 -12.88
N LEU A 404 -27.91 -5.15 -12.33
CA LEU A 404 -27.10 -5.75 -11.27
C LEU A 404 -27.60 -5.41 -9.85
N TYR A 405 -28.85 -4.94 -9.69
CA TYR A 405 -29.38 -4.62 -8.35
C TYR A 405 -29.47 -5.85 -7.42
N LYS A 406 -29.63 -7.06 -7.99
CA LYS A 406 -29.67 -8.34 -7.27
C LYS A 406 -28.52 -9.22 -7.77
N PRO A 407 -27.82 -9.98 -6.88
CA PRO A 407 -26.79 -10.91 -7.31
C PRO A 407 -27.36 -11.96 -8.28
N TRP A 408 -26.67 -12.14 -9.41
CA TRP A 408 -27.04 -13.11 -10.43
C TRP A 408 -26.71 -14.53 -9.98
N LYS A 409 -27.71 -15.22 -9.44
CA LYS A 409 -27.61 -16.63 -9.03
C LYS A 409 -28.13 -17.56 -10.12
N ALA A 410 -27.55 -18.76 -10.21
CA ALA A 410 -28.06 -19.82 -11.08
C ALA A 410 -29.50 -20.19 -10.65
N ASN A 411 -30.29 -20.68 -11.60
CA ASN A 411 -31.67 -21.16 -11.40
C ASN A 411 -32.72 -20.14 -10.92
N GLU A 412 -32.37 -18.86 -10.73
CA GLU A 412 -33.36 -17.82 -10.42
C GLU A 412 -33.98 -17.20 -11.69
N LYS A 413 -35.32 -17.16 -11.76
CA LYS A 413 -36.07 -16.53 -12.87
C LYS A 413 -35.71 -15.05 -13.06
N ILE A 414 -35.46 -14.33 -11.97
CA ILE A 414 -35.07 -12.91 -12.01
C ILE A 414 -33.72 -12.74 -12.72
N THR A 415 -32.74 -13.61 -12.43
CA THR A 415 -31.44 -13.62 -13.12
C THR A 415 -31.62 -13.84 -14.61
N GLN A 416 -32.44 -14.82 -15.01
CA GLN A 416 -32.70 -15.10 -16.43
C GLN A 416 -33.31 -13.91 -17.17
N ILE A 417 -34.30 -13.24 -16.56
CA ILE A 417 -34.91 -12.02 -17.13
C ILE A 417 -33.87 -10.89 -17.23
N SER A 418 -33.08 -10.67 -16.17
CA SER A 418 -32.04 -9.63 -16.16
C SER A 418 -30.94 -9.90 -17.18
N ALA A 419 -30.52 -11.16 -17.37
CA ALA A 419 -29.55 -11.57 -18.38
C ALA A 419 -30.10 -11.40 -19.81
N LEU A 420 -31.38 -11.69 -20.03
CA LEU A 420 -32.05 -11.45 -21.31
C LEU A 420 -32.08 -9.97 -21.66
N ILE A 421 -32.49 -9.10 -20.72
CA ILE A 421 -32.51 -7.65 -20.94
C ILE A 421 -31.08 -7.12 -21.16
N SER A 422 -30.09 -7.66 -20.44
CA SER A 422 -28.69 -7.28 -20.62
C SER A 422 -28.10 -7.74 -21.96
N SER A 423 -28.54 -8.88 -22.50
CA SER A 423 -28.15 -9.34 -23.84
C SER A 423 -28.67 -8.36 -24.91
N LEU A 424 -29.92 -7.89 -24.75
CA LEU A 424 -30.52 -6.87 -25.62
C LEU A 424 -29.74 -5.55 -25.56
N PHE A 425 -29.37 -5.08 -24.37
CA PHE A 425 -28.50 -3.90 -24.26
C PHE A 425 -27.15 -4.12 -24.94
N THR A 426 -26.53 -5.29 -24.77
CA THR A 426 -25.26 -5.63 -25.43
C THR A 426 -25.37 -5.64 -26.95
N PHE A 427 -26.50 -6.06 -27.50
CA PHE A 427 -26.78 -5.92 -28.93
C PHE A 427 -26.90 -4.45 -29.37
N LEU A 428 -27.58 -3.60 -28.59
CA LEU A 428 -27.63 -2.16 -28.88
C LEU A 428 -26.24 -1.51 -28.88
N PHE A 429 -25.34 -1.93 -27.97
CA PHE A 429 -23.95 -1.47 -27.96
C PHE A 429 -23.13 -1.98 -29.15
N LEU A 430 -23.44 -3.18 -29.66
CA LEU A 430 -22.85 -3.68 -30.91
C LEU A 430 -23.27 -2.80 -32.09
N VAL A 431 -24.57 -2.47 -32.20
CA VAL A 431 -25.09 -1.57 -33.23
C VAL A 431 -24.41 -0.19 -33.13
N GLU A 432 -24.26 0.36 -31.92
CA GLU A 432 -23.51 1.59 -31.68
C GLU A 432 -22.06 1.50 -32.20
N ALA A 433 -21.34 0.42 -31.88
CA ALA A 433 -19.95 0.23 -32.30
C ALA A 433 -19.84 0.10 -33.83
N VAL A 434 -20.73 -0.66 -34.47
CA VAL A 434 -20.77 -0.82 -35.93
C VAL A 434 -21.07 0.50 -36.63
N MET A 435 -22.06 1.27 -36.16
CA MET A 435 -22.35 2.60 -36.72
C MET A 435 -21.15 3.54 -36.61
N LYS A 436 -20.44 3.55 -35.49
CA LYS A 436 -19.22 4.33 -35.31
C LYS A 436 -18.07 3.88 -36.22
N CYS A 437 -17.92 2.57 -36.45
CA CYS A 437 -16.93 2.01 -37.37
C CYS A 437 -17.23 2.43 -38.82
N ILE A 438 -18.50 2.41 -39.25
CA ILE A 438 -18.92 2.86 -40.59
C ILE A 438 -18.70 4.37 -40.74
N ALA A 439 -19.14 5.17 -39.77
CA ALA A 439 -18.99 6.63 -39.78
C ALA A 439 -17.53 7.07 -39.90
N LEU A 440 -16.70 6.64 -38.94
CA LEU A 440 -15.30 7.11 -38.80
C LEU A 440 -14.32 6.36 -39.71
N GLY A 441 -14.73 5.22 -40.27
CA GLY A 441 -13.83 4.22 -40.85
C GLY A 441 -13.05 3.46 -39.76
N PHE A 442 -12.62 2.23 -40.05
CA PHE A 442 -11.93 1.39 -39.07
C PHE A 442 -10.65 2.05 -38.52
N ALA A 443 -9.83 2.65 -39.38
CA ALA A 443 -8.63 3.37 -38.98
C ALA A 443 -8.93 4.58 -38.07
N GLY A 444 -9.99 5.35 -38.37
CA GLY A 444 -10.44 6.47 -37.56
C GLY A 444 -11.04 6.03 -36.22
N TYR A 445 -11.82 4.95 -36.22
CA TYR A 445 -12.38 4.35 -35.01
C TYR A 445 -11.27 3.85 -34.08
N TRP A 446 -10.29 3.11 -34.63
CA TRP A 446 -9.15 2.59 -33.88
C TRP A 446 -8.20 3.69 -33.39
N GLN A 447 -8.28 4.93 -33.86
CA GLN A 447 -7.42 6.00 -33.35
C GLN A 447 -7.79 6.42 -31.92
N SER A 448 -9.07 6.39 -31.56
CA SER A 448 -9.55 6.80 -30.22
C SER A 448 -9.37 5.67 -29.20
N ARG A 449 -8.58 5.93 -28.14
CA ARG A 449 -8.40 4.96 -27.03
C ARG A 449 -9.71 4.56 -26.35
N ARG A 450 -10.68 5.48 -26.29
CA ARG A 450 -12.02 5.20 -25.72
C ARG A 450 -12.80 4.23 -26.59
N ASN A 451 -12.77 4.44 -27.90
CA ASN A 451 -13.46 3.55 -28.84
C ASN A 451 -12.83 2.14 -28.84
N ARG A 452 -11.51 2.02 -28.67
CA ARG A 452 -10.85 0.71 -28.49
C ARG A 452 -11.37 -0.04 -27.26
N PHE A 453 -11.53 0.66 -26.15
CA PHE A 453 -12.05 0.08 -24.91
C PHE A 453 -13.54 -0.29 -25.06
N ASP A 454 -14.36 0.60 -25.62
CA ASP A 454 -15.77 0.31 -25.93
C ASP A 454 -15.89 -0.94 -26.82
N LEU A 455 -15.05 -1.05 -27.86
CA LEU A 455 -15.02 -2.20 -28.76
C LEU A 455 -14.64 -3.49 -28.04
N LEU A 456 -13.59 -3.45 -27.21
CA LEU A 456 -13.16 -4.59 -26.40
C LEU A 456 -14.32 -5.09 -25.53
N VAL A 457 -15.01 -4.19 -24.82
CA VAL A 457 -16.15 -4.55 -23.98
C VAL A 457 -17.33 -5.07 -24.80
N THR A 458 -17.58 -4.55 -26.01
CA THR A 458 -18.60 -5.13 -26.92
C THR A 458 -18.25 -6.53 -27.40
N ILE A 459 -16.98 -6.81 -27.71
CA ILE A 459 -16.53 -8.15 -28.11
C ILE A 459 -16.67 -9.13 -26.95
N LEU A 460 -16.24 -8.75 -25.74
CA LEU A 460 -16.45 -9.56 -24.54
C LEU A 460 -17.95 -9.82 -24.28
N GLY A 461 -18.80 -8.81 -24.52
CA GLY A 461 -20.25 -8.96 -24.40
C GLY A 461 -20.86 -9.93 -25.40
N ILE A 462 -20.39 -9.95 -26.65
CA ILE A 462 -20.83 -10.95 -27.64
C ILE A 462 -20.38 -12.34 -27.20
N GLY A 463 -19.13 -12.48 -26.75
CA GLY A 463 -18.62 -13.73 -26.19
C GLY A 463 -19.46 -14.21 -25.01
N TRP A 464 -19.91 -13.29 -24.15
CA TRP A 464 -20.81 -13.60 -23.05
C TRP A 464 -22.18 -14.05 -23.54
N ILE A 465 -22.78 -13.39 -24.54
CA ILE A 465 -24.07 -13.82 -25.11
C ILE A 465 -23.98 -15.27 -25.63
N VAL A 466 -22.93 -15.59 -26.38
CA VAL A 466 -22.70 -16.95 -26.90
C VAL A 466 -22.57 -17.95 -25.75
N LEU A 467 -21.76 -17.62 -24.74
CA LEU A 467 -21.60 -18.45 -23.55
C LEU A 467 -22.93 -18.64 -22.79
N ASN A 468 -23.73 -17.58 -22.67
CA ASN A 468 -25.01 -17.61 -21.99
C ASN A 468 -26.02 -18.52 -22.69
N PHE A 469 -26.05 -18.54 -24.02
CA PHE A 469 -26.90 -19.47 -24.79
C PHE A 469 -26.46 -20.94 -24.65
N ILE A 470 -25.15 -21.20 -24.70
CA ILE A 470 -24.61 -22.56 -24.51
C ILE A 470 -24.88 -23.07 -23.09
N SER A 471 -24.89 -22.16 -22.13
CA SER A 471 -24.98 -22.46 -20.72
C SER A 471 -26.39 -22.80 -20.22
N ILE A 472 -27.45 -22.59 -21.02
CA ILE A 472 -28.86 -22.78 -20.58
C ILE A 472 -29.11 -24.20 -20.05
N SER A 473 -28.37 -25.21 -20.54
CA SER A 473 -28.57 -26.61 -20.16
C SER A 473 -27.62 -27.13 -19.06
N LYS A 474 -26.63 -26.33 -18.61
CA LYS A 474 -25.59 -26.79 -17.65
C LYS A 474 -25.42 -25.80 -16.49
N VAL A 475 -25.72 -26.24 -15.27
CA VAL A 475 -25.72 -25.39 -14.05
C VAL A 475 -24.33 -24.81 -13.73
N GLU A 476 -23.26 -25.61 -13.77
CA GLU A 476 -21.90 -25.12 -13.50
C GLU A 476 -21.43 -24.08 -14.53
N LEU A 477 -21.78 -24.30 -15.80
CA LEU A 477 -21.50 -23.35 -16.88
C LEU A 477 -22.30 -22.04 -16.68
N GLN A 478 -23.46 -22.12 -16.02
CA GLN A 478 -24.36 -20.98 -15.78
C GLN A 478 -23.81 -20.05 -14.72
N GLU A 479 -23.18 -20.60 -13.67
CA GLU A 479 -22.48 -19.79 -12.68
C GLU A 479 -21.29 -19.05 -13.30
N PHE A 480 -20.51 -19.73 -14.13
CA PHE A 480 -19.41 -19.11 -14.87
C PHE A 480 -19.91 -18.04 -15.86
N SER A 481 -20.96 -18.35 -16.63
CA SER A 481 -21.59 -17.41 -17.57
C SER A 481 -22.13 -16.16 -16.87
N ASN A 482 -22.80 -16.33 -15.73
CA ASN A 482 -23.31 -15.22 -14.92
C ASN A 482 -22.15 -14.36 -14.40
N THR A 483 -21.07 -15.01 -13.94
CA THR A 483 -19.86 -14.32 -13.45
C THR A 483 -19.19 -13.49 -14.54
N PHE A 484 -19.04 -14.08 -15.71
CA PHE A 484 -18.51 -13.40 -16.88
C PHE A 484 -19.43 -12.25 -17.31
N GLY A 485 -20.75 -12.46 -17.32
CA GLY A 485 -21.76 -11.47 -17.70
C GLY A 485 -21.77 -10.23 -16.82
N PHE A 486 -21.84 -10.38 -15.50
CA PHE A 486 -21.80 -9.21 -14.63
C PHE A 486 -20.44 -8.50 -14.72
N THR A 487 -19.34 -9.22 -14.96
CA THR A 487 -18.01 -8.62 -15.18
C THR A 487 -18.00 -7.75 -16.43
N VAL A 488 -18.61 -8.19 -17.54
CA VAL A 488 -18.77 -7.36 -18.75
C VAL A 488 -19.61 -6.11 -18.47
N ILE A 489 -20.70 -6.23 -17.71
CA ILE A 489 -21.55 -5.09 -17.33
C ILE A 489 -20.76 -4.08 -16.49
N ILE A 490 -19.94 -4.54 -15.53
CA ILE A 490 -19.05 -3.70 -14.72
C ILE A 490 -18.01 -2.99 -15.61
N LEU A 491 -17.35 -3.72 -16.52
CA LEU A 491 -16.41 -3.11 -17.47
C LEU A 491 -17.10 -2.05 -18.34
N ARG A 492 -18.36 -2.30 -18.74
CA ARG A 492 -19.16 -1.33 -19.48
C ARG A 492 -19.52 -0.11 -18.64
N PHE A 493 -19.83 -0.28 -17.35
CA PHE A 493 -20.03 0.85 -16.44
C PHE A 493 -18.82 1.78 -16.44
N PHE A 494 -17.59 1.25 -16.39
CA PHE A 494 -16.37 2.05 -16.42
C PHE A 494 -16.20 2.89 -17.71
N THR A 495 -16.85 2.54 -18.82
CA THR A 495 -16.83 3.37 -20.05
C THR A 495 -17.42 4.76 -19.82
N ILE A 496 -18.32 4.92 -18.85
CA ILE A 496 -19.00 6.20 -18.55
C ILE A 496 -17.99 7.27 -18.09
N ALA A 497 -16.91 6.86 -17.42
CA ALA A 497 -15.84 7.74 -16.98
C ALA A 497 -15.22 8.53 -18.14
N GLY A 498 -15.22 7.97 -19.36
CA GLY A 498 -14.71 8.63 -20.56
C GLY A 498 -15.72 9.51 -21.31
N LYS A 499 -17.02 9.47 -20.93
CA LYS A 499 -18.12 10.16 -21.63
C LYS A 499 -18.41 11.56 -21.07
N HIS A 500 -18.30 11.76 -19.76
CA HIS A 500 -18.48 13.07 -19.12
C HIS A 500 -17.14 13.79 -18.88
N ALA A 501 -17.07 15.09 -19.17
CA ALA A 501 -15.82 15.85 -19.11
C ALA A 501 -15.25 15.93 -17.68
N THR A 502 -16.08 16.28 -16.68
CA THR A 502 -15.62 16.37 -15.28
C THR A 502 -15.26 15.01 -14.71
N LEU A 503 -16.03 13.96 -15.01
CA LEU A 503 -15.78 12.60 -14.53
C LEU A 503 -14.47 12.05 -15.12
N LYS A 504 -14.21 12.32 -16.40
CA LYS A 504 -12.93 12.01 -17.04
C LYS A 504 -11.77 12.72 -16.34
N MET A 505 -11.93 14.00 -16.02
CA MET A 505 -10.89 14.77 -15.33
C MET A 505 -10.63 14.20 -13.93
N LEU A 506 -11.68 13.90 -13.16
CA LEU A 506 -11.57 13.28 -11.83
C LEU A 506 -10.90 11.90 -11.91
N MET A 507 -11.35 11.04 -12.82
CA MET A 507 -10.74 9.71 -12.99
C MET A 507 -9.28 9.79 -13.44
N LEU A 508 -8.96 10.71 -14.35
CA LEU A 508 -7.58 10.97 -14.75
C LEU A 508 -6.74 11.46 -13.56
N THR A 509 -7.28 12.35 -12.72
CA THR A 509 -6.56 12.80 -11.53
C THR A 509 -6.31 11.67 -10.55
N ILE A 510 -7.27 10.75 -10.33
CA ILE A 510 -7.08 9.58 -9.45
C ILE A 510 -5.98 8.67 -10.00
N ILE A 511 -6.06 8.28 -11.27
CA ILE A 511 -5.10 7.36 -11.89
C ILE A 511 -3.69 7.98 -11.93
N VAL A 512 -3.57 9.25 -12.33
CA VAL A 512 -2.26 9.93 -12.37
C VAL A 512 -1.69 10.11 -10.97
N SER A 513 -2.52 10.43 -9.98
CA SER A 513 -2.08 10.52 -8.58
C SER A 513 -1.61 9.17 -8.05
N PHE A 514 -2.31 8.07 -8.35
CA PHE A 514 -1.90 6.72 -7.96
C PHE A 514 -0.54 6.33 -8.55
N PHE A 515 -0.31 6.58 -9.84
CA PHE A 515 0.99 6.30 -10.46
C PHE A 515 2.10 7.21 -9.91
N LYS A 516 1.79 8.46 -9.54
CA LYS A 516 2.75 9.36 -8.87
C LYS A 516 3.06 8.92 -7.44
N SER A 517 2.09 8.33 -6.73
CA SER A 517 2.27 7.82 -5.37
C SER A 517 2.80 6.38 -5.33
N PHE A 518 3.12 5.76 -6.47
CA PHE A 518 3.57 4.36 -6.54
C PHE A 518 4.73 4.06 -5.58
N PHE A 519 5.77 4.89 -5.56
CA PHE A 519 6.91 4.69 -4.64
C PHE A 519 6.52 4.88 -3.17
N ILE A 520 5.59 5.79 -2.85
CA ILE A 520 5.09 5.96 -1.49
C ILE A 520 4.31 4.70 -1.05
N ILE A 521 3.41 4.20 -1.91
CA ILE A 521 2.62 2.98 -1.64
C ILE A 521 3.54 1.76 -1.50
N LEU A 522 4.52 1.62 -2.38
CA LEU A 522 5.48 0.52 -2.31
C LEU A 522 6.36 0.63 -1.04
N GLY A 523 6.70 1.84 -0.59
CA GLY A 523 7.37 2.05 0.69
C GLY A 523 6.50 1.62 1.88
N MET A 524 5.23 2.01 1.90
CA MET A 524 4.27 1.55 2.92
C MET A 524 4.10 0.03 2.90
N PHE A 525 4.02 -0.58 1.72
CA PHE A 525 3.98 -2.03 1.57
C PHE A 525 5.22 -2.72 2.14
N LEU A 526 6.42 -2.18 1.90
CA LEU A 526 7.66 -2.72 2.47
C LEU A 526 7.70 -2.61 3.99
N LEU A 527 7.24 -1.49 4.56
CA LEU A 527 7.12 -1.36 6.02
C LEU A 527 6.11 -2.37 6.58
N MET A 528 4.95 -2.52 5.96
CA MET A 528 3.96 -3.52 6.35
C MET A 528 4.53 -4.94 6.25
N LEU A 529 5.35 -5.25 5.23
CA LEU A 529 6.01 -6.55 5.09
C LEU A 529 6.97 -6.82 6.25
N VAL A 530 7.79 -5.83 6.66
CA VAL A 530 8.69 -5.95 7.81
C VAL A 530 7.89 -6.17 9.11
N TYR A 531 6.81 -5.41 9.32
CA TYR A 531 5.94 -5.61 10.46
C TYR A 531 5.21 -6.96 10.43
N ALA A 532 4.82 -7.45 9.26
CA ALA A 532 4.20 -8.77 9.11
C ALA A 532 5.19 -9.88 9.49
N PHE A 533 6.44 -9.81 9.01
CA PHE A 533 7.49 -10.75 9.40
C PHE A 533 7.79 -10.70 10.91
N ALA A 534 7.90 -9.49 11.47
CA ALA A 534 8.06 -9.33 12.92
C ALA A 534 6.85 -9.90 13.69
N GLY A 535 5.64 -9.69 13.18
CA GLY A 535 4.38 -10.21 13.73
C GLY A 535 4.33 -11.73 13.74
N VAL A 536 4.74 -12.41 12.67
CA VAL A 536 4.81 -13.89 12.64
C VAL A 536 5.81 -14.41 13.68
N ILE A 537 6.94 -13.73 13.87
CA ILE A 537 8.00 -14.11 14.84
C ILE A 537 7.56 -13.88 16.29
N LEU A 538 6.84 -12.79 16.58
CA LEU A 538 6.39 -12.44 17.92
C LEU A 538 5.07 -13.12 18.31
N PHE A 539 4.11 -13.12 17.38
CA PHE A 539 2.71 -13.39 17.66
C PHE A 539 2.15 -14.64 16.96
N GLY A 540 2.92 -15.34 16.13
CA GLY A 540 2.40 -16.46 15.32
C GLY A 540 1.88 -17.69 16.10
N CYS A 541 2.13 -17.77 17.41
CA CYS A 541 1.57 -18.80 18.30
C CYS A 541 0.79 -18.22 19.48
N VAL A 542 0.34 -16.96 19.40
CA VAL A 542 -0.47 -16.35 20.45
C VAL A 542 -1.81 -17.07 20.55
N LYS A 543 -2.24 -17.31 21.79
CA LYS A 543 -3.53 -17.94 22.07
C LYS A 543 -4.65 -17.06 21.53
N PHE A 544 -5.65 -17.68 20.90
CA PHE A 544 -6.85 -16.98 20.44
C PHE A 544 -7.51 -16.20 21.58
N GLY A 545 -7.93 -14.99 21.23
CA GLY A 545 -8.49 -13.99 22.14
C GLY A 545 -9.81 -13.45 21.59
N PRO A 546 -10.25 -12.27 22.05
CA PRO A 546 -11.48 -11.64 21.56
C PRO A 546 -11.39 -11.27 20.06
N GLU A 547 -10.25 -10.71 19.65
CA GLU A 547 -10.03 -10.27 18.26
C GLU A 547 -9.15 -11.25 17.45
N LEU A 548 -8.30 -12.03 18.13
CA LEU A 548 -7.45 -13.05 17.50
C LEU A 548 -8.21 -14.38 17.39
N GLY A 549 -8.34 -14.88 16.17
CA GLY A 549 -9.04 -16.13 15.87
C GLY A 549 -8.60 -16.73 14.54
N ARG A 550 -9.47 -17.52 13.90
CA ARG A 550 -9.13 -18.17 12.62
C ARG A 550 -8.90 -17.16 11.47
N HIS A 551 -9.55 -16.00 11.51
CA HIS A 551 -9.48 -15.00 10.44
C HIS A 551 -8.36 -13.96 10.64
N ALA A 552 -7.92 -13.75 11.88
CA ALA A 552 -6.86 -12.82 12.24
C ALA A 552 -5.95 -13.51 13.28
N ASN A 553 -4.70 -13.81 12.89
CA ASN A 553 -3.73 -14.54 13.69
C ASN A 553 -2.31 -13.99 13.57
#